data_AF-A0A2C5ZMP9-F1
#
_entry.id   AF-A0A2C5ZMP9-F1
#
_cell.length_a   1.000
_cell.length_b   1.000
_cell.length_c   1.000
_cell.angle_alpha   90.00
_cell.angle_beta   90.00
_cell.angle_gamma   90.00
#
_symmetry.space_group_name_H-M   'P 1'
#
loop_
_entity.id
_entity.type
_entity.pdbx_description
1 polymer ?
#
loop_
_entity_poly.entity_id
_entity_poly.type
_entity_poly.pdbx_seq_one_letter_code
_entity_poly.pdbx_strand_id
1 'polypeptide(L)'
;MLKIFEKASEGQEATTYLFHFYSSEARTEAKALKDVLSRLLADARNNDSSLPKPSVGTSQASELPDTGGAGGTPASITLAGAASSQPFSSRWFDDNQLKNDIELQQSLMKKDKSLHQTYMEAMTTKPESISGAAFNSQFWSTRVNLLRAHAIDSNQKKGAYNVLSTIKPRTVDGELKLNISVEQVQLILAQHPLVKRLYNENVPKLSEYQFWSRFFLSGLAKSLRGENIDSKDLSDALFDKYNVSDNTEKSQSKIMAQGVPHMINLEANEENQGGFKGGNAKDKEMRPQASQPIFKTLNSLSEKIMANVSPFDIMNNDGQGPNDQYGGELSLRDLKGDAEAHRVALHIKDQNRFFSSKEMAPTANALLFSKQDPADVLATLKSFQRLKTAQGGGTAIQASINFNEESDSEEESLAKTCVGSRAAIRAAELEVMKDIVQQRAQELGPDGSSPMGLPSVIAEKCALTHATTVEFLHQFWNAFLSGDLERAPELQYLAESLKLSETRISAVADGAEVERQSLIRKRKQEIREHFERTGKKIRWKSDMIGGGRDAVKSMMHPILQAITKAQADYGMALAAEGAQVSID
;
A
#
# COMPACT_ATOMS: atom_id res chain seq x y z
N MET A 1 -7.98 -11.77 58.40
CA MET A 1 -7.61 -12.64 57.26
C MET A 1 -8.12 -11.97 55.99
N LEU A 2 -7.27 -11.79 54.99
CA LEU A 2 -7.61 -11.23 53.68
C LEU A 2 -7.31 -12.29 52.61
N LYS A 3 -8.26 -12.55 51.70
CA LYS A 3 -8.10 -13.49 50.59
C LYS A 3 -8.09 -12.71 49.28
N ILE A 4 -7.11 -12.97 48.43
CA ILE A 4 -6.98 -12.36 47.10
C ILE A 4 -6.99 -13.48 46.08
N PHE A 5 -7.87 -13.36 45.08
CA PHE A 5 -7.98 -14.31 43.98
C PHE A 5 -7.28 -13.72 42.76
N GLU A 6 -6.28 -14.44 42.26
CA GLU A 6 -5.66 -14.15 40.98
C GLU A 6 -6.34 -15.02 39.92
N LYS A 7 -6.93 -14.38 38.91
CA LYS A 7 -7.51 -15.09 37.77
C LYS A 7 -6.35 -15.51 36.87
N ALA A 8 -6.15 -16.81 36.70
CA ALA A 8 -5.14 -17.30 35.76
C ALA A 8 -5.51 -16.94 34.32
N SER A 9 -4.50 -16.64 33.50
CA SER A 9 -4.66 -16.52 32.04
C SER A 9 -4.99 -17.91 31.50
N GLU A 10 -6.03 -17.97 30.65
CA GLU A 10 -6.75 -19.14 30.13
C GLU A 10 -6.24 -20.55 30.51
N GLY A 11 -7.07 -21.29 31.27
CA GLY A 11 -6.99 -22.75 31.39
C GLY A 11 -6.43 -23.32 32.69
N GLN A 12 -5.97 -22.50 33.64
CA GLN A 12 -5.56 -22.96 34.98
C GLN A 12 -6.50 -22.46 36.08
N GLU A 13 -6.65 -23.24 37.17
CA GLU A 13 -7.47 -22.88 38.33
C GLU A 13 -6.96 -21.60 39.02
N ALA A 14 -7.88 -20.76 39.48
CA ALA A 14 -7.55 -19.48 40.11
C ALA A 14 -6.70 -19.66 41.38
N THR A 15 -5.51 -19.06 41.40
CA THR A 15 -4.62 -19.06 42.57
C THR A 15 -5.19 -18.19 43.68
N THR A 16 -5.42 -18.80 44.84
CA THR A 16 -5.93 -18.10 46.03
C THR A 16 -4.79 -17.78 47.00
N TYR A 17 -4.52 -16.50 47.19
CA TYR A 17 -3.56 -16.03 48.20
C TYR A 17 -4.30 -15.68 49.50
N LEU A 18 -3.73 -16.11 50.63
CA LEU A 18 -4.36 -16.00 51.93
C LEU A 18 -3.42 -15.32 52.93
N PHE A 19 -3.80 -14.13 53.39
CA PHE A 19 -3.00 -13.28 54.26
C PHE A 19 -3.59 -13.22 55.67
N HIS A 20 -2.74 -13.47 56.66
CA HIS A 20 -3.05 -13.37 58.09
C HIS A 20 -2.41 -12.11 58.67
N PHE A 21 -3.15 -11.39 59.51
CA PHE A 21 -2.68 -10.18 60.18
C PHE A 21 -2.48 -10.51 61.66
N TYR A 22 -1.31 -10.19 62.20
CA TYR A 22 -0.90 -10.52 63.57
C TYR A 22 -0.73 -9.27 64.46
N SER A 23 -1.13 -8.08 63.97
CA SER A 23 -1.10 -6.81 64.70
C SER A 23 -2.23 -6.72 65.74
N SER A 24 -2.02 -5.96 66.83
CA SER A 24 -3.06 -5.65 67.84
C SER A 24 -4.25 -4.90 67.24
N GLU A 25 -4.04 -4.20 66.11
CA GLU A 25 -5.03 -3.49 65.32
C GLU A 25 -5.36 -4.21 63.98
N ALA A 26 -5.17 -5.53 63.92
CA ALA A 26 -5.32 -6.32 62.70
C ALA A 26 -6.65 -6.16 61.95
N ARG A 27 -7.74 -5.76 62.62
CA ARG A 27 -9.06 -5.57 61.98
C ARG A 27 -9.16 -4.22 61.26
N THR A 28 -8.59 -3.15 61.83
CA THR A 28 -8.63 -1.81 61.24
C THR A 28 -7.64 -1.72 60.07
N GLU A 29 -6.43 -2.27 60.24
CA GLU A 29 -5.43 -2.37 59.17
C GLU A 29 -5.92 -3.22 57.99
N ALA A 30 -6.54 -4.38 58.25
CA ALA A 30 -7.09 -5.21 57.18
C ALA A 30 -8.22 -4.52 56.41
N LYS A 31 -9.02 -3.67 57.09
CA LYS A 31 -10.06 -2.86 56.43
C LYS A 31 -9.46 -1.75 55.58
N ALA A 32 -8.45 -1.03 56.10
CA ALA A 32 -7.75 0.01 55.36
C ALA A 32 -7.05 -0.55 54.10
N LEU A 33 -6.37 -1.71 54.22
CA LEU A 33 -5.73 -2.38 53.09
C LEU A 33 -6.75 -2.88 52.07
N LYS A 34 -7.89 -3.42 52.52
CA LYS A 34 -8.98 -3.81 51.62
C LYS A 34 -9.50 -2.61 50.83
N ASP A 35 -9.70 -1.47 51.49
CA ASP A 35 -10.23 -0.26 50.86
C ASP A 35 -9.25 0.29 49.81
N VAL A 36 -7.95 0.34 50.12
CA VAL A 36 -6.89 0.75 49.16
C VAL A 36 -6.81 -0.21 47.97
N LEU A 37 -6.79 -1.52 48.22
CA LEU A 37 -6.73 -2.52 47.14
C LEU A 37 -7.98 -2.46 46.26
N SER A 38 -9.17 -2.27 46.84
CA SER A 38 -10.42 -2.16 46.08
C SER A 38 -10.44 -0.92 45.18
N ARG A 39 -9.87 0.19 45.64
CA ARG A 39 -9.72 1.41 44.84
C ARG A 39 -8.75 1.21 43.67
N LEU A 40 -7.59 0.61 43.92
CA LEU A 40 -6.61 0.30 42.86
C LEU A 40 -7.17 -0.69 41.83
N LEU A 41 -7.96 -1.68 42.27
CA LEU A 41 -8.56 -2.67 41.37
C LEU A 41 -9.71 -2.06 40.54
N ALA A 42 -10.46 -1.10 41.10
CA ALA A 42 -11.44 -0.33 40.36
C ALA A 42 -10.77 0.60 39.31
N ASP A 43 -9.67 1.26 39.67
CA ASP A 43 -8.90 2.09 38.74
C ASP A 43 -8.26 1.24 37.62
N ALA A 44 -7.72 0.07 37.95
CA ALA A 44 -7.18 -0.87 36.97
C ALA A 44 -8.28 -1.40 36.02
N ARG A 45 -9.47 -1.71 36.54
CA ARG A 45 -10.61 -2.16 35.74
C ARG A 45 -11.19 -1.05 34.84
N ASN A 46 -11.07 0.22 35.23
CA ASN A 46 -11.45 1.35 34.39
C ASN A 46 -10.45 1.62 33.25
N ASN A 47 -9.19 1.20 33.41
CA ASN A 47 -8.13 1.31 32.39
C ASN A 47 -8.07 0.11 31.43
N ASP A 48 -8.72 -1.01 31.76
CA ASP A 48 -8.79 -2.19 30.91
C ASP A 48 -10.02 -2.12 29.98
N SER A 49 -9.79 -1.74 28.72
CA SER A 49 -10.83 -1.56 27.70
C SER A 49 -11.35 -2.88 27.09
N SER A 50 -10.91 -4.03 27.61
CA SER A 50 -11.27 -5.36 27.08
C SER A 50 -12.50 -6.00 27.73
N LEU A 51 -13.10 -5.35 28.73
CA LEU A 51 -14.29 -5.86 29.45
C LEU A 51 -15.51 -4.93 29.27
N PRO A 52 -16.70 -5.46 28.95
CA PRO A 52 -17.89 -4.63 28.75
C PRO A 52 -18.36 -4.01 30.07
N LYS A 53 -18.69 -2.72 30.00
CA LYS A 53 -19.19 -1.89 31.11
C LYS A 53 -20.67 -2.24 31.38
N PRO A 54 -21.10 -2.50 32.64
CA PRO A 54 -22.51 -2.75 32.91
C PRO A 54 -23.33 -1.46 32.80
N SER A 55 -24.38 -1.53 31.98
CA SER A 55 -25.41 -0.51 31.79
C SER A 55 -26.24 -0.33 33.06
N VAL A 56 -26.51 0.93 33.42
CA VAL A 56 -27.47 1.33 34.45
C VAL A 56 -28.87 1.24 33.85
N GLY A 57 -29.73 0.36 34.38
CA GLY A 57 -31.13 0.25 33.98
C GLY A 57 -31.90 -0.76 34.84
N THR A 58 -33.06 -0.34 35.33
CA THR A 58 -33.84 -0.87 36.44
C THR A 58 -34.71 -2.11 36.13
N SER A 59 -35.04 -2.87 37.18
CA SER A 59 -36.24 -3.72 37.43
C SER A 59 -36.22 -5.24 37.10
N GLN A 60 -36.42 -6.01 38.19
CA GLN A 60 -37.23 -7.23 38.37
C GLN A 60 -36.71 -8.63 37.94
N ALA A 61 -36.33 -9.38 38.99
CA ALA A 61 -36.87 -10.69 39.42
C ALA A 61 -36.57 -12.01 38.67
N SER A 62 -36.13 -12.98 39.51
CA SER A 62 -36.39 -14.43 39.56
C SER A 62 -35.57 -15.44 38.71
N GLU A 63 -34.81 -16.25 39.46
CA GLU A 63 -34.66 -17.73 39.42
C GLU A 63 -33.89 -18.45 38.28
N LEU A 64 -32.93 -19.28 38.72
CA LEU A 64 -32.24 -20.37 37.99
C LEU A 64 -33.12 -21.65 37.97
N PRO A 65 -32.67 -22.80 37.42
CA PRO A 65 -32.16 -23.12 36.07
C PRO A 65 -32.85 -24.39 35.50
N ASP A 66 -32.46 -24.86 34.30
CA ASP A 66 -32.03 -26.26 34.02
C ASP A 66 -32.42 -26.82 32.63
N THR A 67 -31.47 -27.60 32.06
CA THR A 67 -31.52 -28.53 30.92
C THR A 67 -31.82 -27.95 29.52
N GLY A 68 -31.16 -28.28 28.42
CA GLY A 68 -30.14 -29.25 28.06
C GLY A 68 -30.21 -29.45 26.53
N GLY A 69 -29.09 -29.73 25.85
CA GLY A 69 -29.12 -30.37 24.52
C GLY A 69 -28.44 -29.66 23.34
N ALA A 70 -27.19 -30.06 23.10
CA ALA A 70 -26.60 -30.50 21.82
C ALA A 70 -26.70 -29.65 20.53
N GLY A 71 -25.51 -29.35 19.97
CA GLY A 71 -25.25 -29.48 18.54
C GLY A 71 -24.89 -28.19 17.79
N GLY A 72 -23.61 -27.97 17.52
CA GLY A 72 -23.17 -26.90 16.61
C GLY A 72 -21.65 -26.78 16.52
N THR A 73 -21.10 -27.21 15.39
CA THR A 73 -19.69 -27.25 14.97
C THR A 73 -18.92 -25.92 15.09
N PRO A 74 -17.58 -25.95 15.26
CA PRO A 74 -16.77 -24.78 15.59
C PRO A 74 -16.47 -23.90 14.36
N ALA A 75 -16.81 -22.62 14.47
CA ALA A 75 -16.20 -21.56 13.69
C ALA A 75 -14.80 -21.21 14.27
N SER A 76 -13.94 -20.68 13.42
CA SER A 76 -12.68 -19.96 13.72
C SER A 76 -11.46 -20.79 14.12
N ILE A 77 -10.72 -21.24 13.11
CA ILE A 77 -9.25 -21.22 13.14
C ILE A 77 -8.79 -19.80 12.82
N THR A 78 -8.87 -18.91 13.81
CA THR A 78 -8.07 -17.68 13.82
C THR A 78 -6.73 -18.03 14.47
N LEU A 79 -5.75 -18.17 13.61
CA LEU A 79 -4.35 -18.47 13.92
C LEU A 79 -3.82 -17.52 15.01
N ALA A 80 -3.34 -18.13 16.09
CA ALA A 80 -2.61 -17.51 17.18
C ALA A 80 -1.32 -16.83 16.67
N GLY A 81 -1.10 -15.58 17.08
CA GLY A 81 0.12 -14.84 16.74
C GLY A 81 0.06 -13.35 17.04
N ALA A 82 -0.38 -12.95 18.24
CA ALA A 82 -0.34 -11.54 18.65
C ALA A 82 -0.17 -11.40 20.16
N ALA A 83 0.97 -11.84 20.68
CA ALA A 83 1.42 -11.45 22.01
C ALA A 83 2.87 -10.97 21.91
N SER A 84 3.03 -9.65 21.75
CA SER A 84 4.23 -8.80 22.01
C SER A 84 4.72 -7.87 20.90
N SER A 85 3.93 -7.57 19.86
CA SER A 85 4.20 -6.39 19.02
C SER A 85 3.34 -5.20 19.48
N GLN A 86 3.98 -4.06 19.70
CA GLN A 86 3.35 -2.77 20.00
C GLN A 86 2.02 -2.55 19.22
N PRO A 87 0.91 -2.16 19.88
CA PRO A 87 -0.43 -2.03 19.27
C PRO A 87 -0.56 -0.88 18.26
N PHE A 88 0.53 -0.18 17.93
CA PHE A 88 0.54 0.89 16.93
C PHE A 88 0.65 0.36 15.49
N SER A 89 1.35 -0.77 15.28
CA SER A 89 1.57 -1.31 13.93
C SER A 89 0.32 -1.98 13.35
N SER A 90 -0.50 -2.61 14.18
CA SER A 90 -1.72 -3.31 13.73
C SER A 90 -2.82 -2.37 13.25
N ARG A 91 -2.88 -1.13 13.74
CA ARG A 91 -3.93 -0.15 13.36
C ARG A 91 -3.92 0.18 11.87
N TRP A 92 -2.75 0.23 11.23
CA TRP A 92 -2.64 0.56 9.80
C TRP A 92 -2.90 -0.62 8.88
N PHE A 93 -2.92 -1.84 9.43
CA PHE A 93 -3.25 -3.06 8.68
C PHE A 93 -4.69 -3.52 8.90
N ASP A 94 -5.45 -2.88 9.79
CA ASP A 94 -6.87 -3.15 10.03
C ASP A 94 -7.76 -2.25 9.17
N ASP A 95 -8.27 -2.82 8.07
CA ASP A 95 -9.11 -2.16 7.08
C ASP A 95 -10.34 -1.48 7.67
N ASN A 96 -10.91 -2.03 8.74
CA ASN A 96 -12.10 -1.45 9.37
C ASN A 96 -11.75 -0.20 10.17
N GLN A 97 -10.58 -0.16 10.80
CA GLN A 97 -10.11 1.04 11.49
C GLN A 97 -9.78 2.16 10.50
N LEU A 98 -9.14 1.86 9.38
CA LEU A 98 -8.85 2.85 8.33
C LEU A 98 -10.13 3.45 7.72
N LYS A 99 -11.17 2.63 7.51
CA LYS A 99 -12.48 3.11 7.01
C LYS A 99 -13.25 3.96 8.00
N ASN A 100 -12.98 3.84 9.30
CA ASN A 100 -13.66 4.61 10.33
C ASN A 100 -12.88 5.88 10.75
N ASP A 101 -11.62 6.00 10.36
CA ASP A 101 -10.78 7.16 10.66
C ASP A 101 -11.07 8.35 9.72
N ILE A 102 -11.97 9.23 10.17
CA ILE A 102 -12.41 10.41 9.43
C ILE A 102 -11.29 11.45 9.28
N GLU A 103 -10.38 11.57 10.26
CA GLU A 103 -9.29 12.55 10.20
C GLU A 103 -8.28 12.16 9.11
N LEU A 104 -7.96 10.86 9.03
CA LEU A 104 -7.12 10.32 7.97
C LEU A 104 -7.74 10.52 6.58
N GLN A 105 -9.05 10.25 6.45
CA GLN A 105 -9.80 10.45 5.22
C GLN A 105 -9.76 11.90 4.78
N GLN A 106 -10.05 12.84 5.67
CA GLN A 106 -10.02 14.27 5.37
C GLN A 106 -8.59 14.74 5.02
N SER A 107 -7.58 14.22 5.69
CA SER A 107 -6.17 14.51 5.39
C SER A 107 -5.80 14.06 3.98
N LEU A 108 -6.19 12.83 3.59
CA LEU A 108 -5.99 12.32 2.24
C LEU A 108 -6.71 13.16 1.19
N MET A 109 -7.95 13.58 1.47
CA MET A 109 -8.71 14.46 0.57
C MET A 109 -8.10 15.86 0.41
N LYS A 110 -7.40 16.37 1.42
CA LYS A 110 -6.65 17.63 1.31
C LYS A 110 -5.41 17.47 0.44
N LYS A 111 -4.74 16.32 0.51
CA LYS A 111 -3.55 15.99 -0.29
C LYS A 111 -3.91 15.75 -1.76
N ASP A 112 -5.01 15.05 -2.02
CA ASP A 112 -5.47 14.72 -3.37
C ASP A 112 -6.78 15.46 -3.75
N LYS A 113 -6.61 16.53 -4.53
CA LYS A 113 -7.73 17.37 -5.02
C LYS A 113 -8.62 16.62 -6.02
N SER A 114 -8.08 15.70 -6.82
CA SER A 114 -8.83 14.95 -7.83
C SER A 114 -9.77 13.93 -7.16
N LEU A 115 -9.28 13.27 -6.11
CA LEU A 115 -10.06 12.39 -5.27
C LEU A 115 -11.17 13.16 -4.56
N HIS A 116 -10.86 14.36 -4.05
CA HIS A 116 -11.87 15.22 -3.42
C HIS A 116 -12.98 15.62 -4.39
N GLN A 117 -12.65 16.00 -5.63
CA GLN A 117 -13.65 16.30 -6.66
C GLN A 117 -14.52 15.09 -6.98
N THR A 118 -13.91 13.92 -7.16
CA THR A 118 -14.64 12.66 -7.43
C THR A 118 -15.58 12.30 -6.30
N TYR A 119 -15.13 12.41 -5.04
CA TYR A 119 -15.97 12.18 -3.87
C TYR A 119 -17.16 13.14 -3.83
N MET A 120 -16.91 14.44 -4.08
CA MET A 120 -17.99 15.43 -4.03
C MET A 120 -19.01 15.23 -5.15
N GLU A 121 -18.56 14.90 -6.36
CA GLU A 121 -19.48 14.60 -7.46
C GLU A 121 -20.23 13.28 -7.27
N ALA A 122 -19.58 12.25 -6.73
CA ALA A 122 -20.26 11.02 -6.39
C ALA A 122 -21.27 11.23 -5.25
N MET A 123 -20.97 12.10 -4.28
CA MET A 123 -21.89 12.48 -3.21
C MET A 123 -23.09 13.29 -3.71
N THR A 124 -22.91 14.20 -4.67
CA THR A 124 -24.03 14.97 -5.26
C THR A 124 -24.88 14.11 -6.19
N THR A 125 -24.29 13.12 -6.86
CA THR A 125 -24.98 12.20 -7.76
C THR A 125 -25.49 10.93 -7.08
N LYS A 126 -25.35 10.85 -5.75
CA LYS A 126 -25.87 9.72 -4.98
C LYS A 126 -27.40 9.64 -5.11
N PRO A 127 -27.98 8.43 -5.14
CA PRO A 127 -29.42 8.28 -5.03
C PRO A 127 -29.92 8.75 -3.64
N GLU A 128 -31.15 9.28 -3.57
CA GLU A 128 -31.72 9.75 -2.29
C GLU A 128 -31.84 8.62 -1.25
N SER A 129 -31.97 7.39 -1.71
CA SER A 129 -32.14 6.17 -0.91
C SER A 129 -30.89 5.74 -0.11
N ILE A 130 -29.68 6.16 -0.48
CA ILE A 130 -28.45 5.80 0.27
C ILE A 130 -28.15 6.83 1.37
N SER A 131 -27.88 6.37 2.60
CA SER A 131 -27.40 7.29 3.63
C SER A 131 -26.00 7.80 3.28
N GLY A 132 -25.67 9.04 3.64
CA GLY A 132 -24.32 9.59 3.41
C GLY A 132 -23.22 8.76 4.07
N ALA A 133 -23.53 8.11 5.20
CA ALA A 133 -22.62 7.22 5.91
C ALA A 133 -22.36 5.91 5.14
N ALA A 134 -23.41 5.29 4.58
CA ALA A 134 -23.27 4.08 3.77
C ALA A 134 -22.52 4.37 2.47
N PHE A 135 -22.77 5.52 1.84
CA PHE A 135 -21.96 5.94 0.69
C PHE A 135 -20.49 6.12 1.07
N ASN A 136 -20.20 6.75 2.22
CA ASN A 136 -18.83 6.97 2.68
C ASN A 136 -18.09 5.65 2.94
N SER A 137 -18.74 4.67 3.60
CA SER A 137 -18.11 3.37 3.86
C SER A 137 -17.83 2.60 2.57
N GLN A 138 -18.72 2.67 1.57
CA GLN A 138 -18.51 2.06 0.25
C GLN A 138 -17.44 2.78 -0.57
N PHE A 139 -17.37 4.11 -0.48
CA PHE A 139 -16.34 4.89 -1.16
C PHE A 139 -14.93 4.58 -0.64
N TRP A 140 -14.78 4.40 0.68
CA TRP A 140 -13.50 4.03 1.28
C TRP A 140 -13.21 2.54 1.23
N SER A 141 -14.22 1.67 1.09
CA SER A 141 -14.00 0.22 0.94
C SER A 141 -13.22 -0.13 -0.33
N THR A 142 -13.40 0.66 -1.39
CA THR A 142 -12.66 0.49 -2.65
C THR A 142 -11.25 1.11 -2.59
N ARG A 143 -11.00 2.00 -1.63
CA ARG A 143 -9.78 2.84 -1.52
C ARG A 143 -8.99 2.60 -0.25
N VAL A 144 -9.16 1.45 0.39
CA VAL A 144 -8.42 1.12 1.62
C VAL A 144 -6.91 1.11 1.38
N ASN A 145 -6.48 0.72 0.17
CA ASN A 145 -5.08 0.79 -0.23
C ASN A 145 -4.52 2.23 -0.18
N LEU A 146 -5.28 3.23 -0.62
CA LEU A 146 -4.88 4.64 -0.57
C LEU A 146 -4.85 5.16 0.87
N LEU A 147 -5.85 4.80 1.68
CA LEU A 147 -5.87 5.13 3.10
C LEU A 147 -4.69 4.50 3.83
N ARG A 148 -4.38 3.24 3.53
CA ARG A 148 -3.23 2.53 4.10
C ARG A 148 -1.92 3.16 3.69
N ALA A 149 -1.73 3.46 2.40
CA ALA A 149 -0.54 4.13 1.92
C ALA A 149 -0.37 5.50 2.58
N HIS A 150 -1.45 6.27 2.73
CA HIS A 150 -1.44 7.56 3.40
C HIS A 150 -1.18 7.45 4.91
N ALA A 151 -1.74 6.43 5.57
CA ALA A 151 -1.47 6.14 6.97
C ALA A 151 0.02 5.79 7.17
N ILE A 152 0.59 4.99 6.28
CA ILE A 152 2.02 4.63 6.32
C ILE A 152 2.89 5.87 6.08
N ASP A 153 2.59 6.66 5.05
CA ASP A 153 3.35 7.87 4.68
C ASP A 153 3.31 8.94 5.79
N SER A 154 2.12 9.23 6.34
CA SER A 154 1.97 10.18 7.46
C SER A 154 2.64 9.73 8.76
N ASN A 155 2.79 8.41 8.97
CA ASN A 155 3.47 7.85 10.12
C ASN A 155 4.94 7.52 9.86
N GLN A 156 5.44 7.72 8.64
CA GLN A 156 6.84 7.48 8.31
C GLN A 156 7.72 8.56 8.96
N LYS A 157 8.36 8.22 10.07
CA LYS A 157 9.32 9.10 10.75
C LYS A 157 10.71 8.92 10.16
N LYS A 158 11.47 10.01 10.07
CA LYS A 158 12.90 9.94 9.75
C LYS A 158 13.61 9.11 10.82
N GLY A 159 14.49 8.21 10.39
CA GLY A 159 15.29 7.39 11.30
C GLY A 159 16.11 8.25 12.29
N ALA A 160 16.36 7.72 13.48
CA ALA A 160 17.20 8.39 14.47
C ALA A 160 18.63 8.57 13.92
N TYR A 161 19.13 9.81 13.91
CA TYR A 161 20.48 10.15 13.47
C TYR A 161 21.15 11.09 14.48
N ASN A 162 22.47 11.17 14.49
CA ASN A 162 23.20 12.06 15.42
C ASN A 162 22.86 13.54 15.18
N VAL A 163 22.01 14.15 16.01
CA VAL A 163 21.61 15.55 15.81
C VAL A 163 22.68 16.52 16.31
N LEU A 164 23.36 16.20 17.41
CA LEU A 164 24.38 17.08 18.01
C LEU A 164 25.57 17.34 17.06
N SER A 165 25.92 16.40 16.19
CA SER A 165 26.98 16.60 15.18
C SER A 165 26.54 17.52 14.02
N THR A 166 25.24 17.57 13.71
CA THR A 166 24.71 18.38 12.60
C THR A 166 24.52 19.84 12.95
N ILE A 167 24.25 20.13 14.23
CA ILE A 167 24.06 21.49 14.72
C ILE A 167 25.43 22.08 15.03
N LYS A 168 25.90 22.94 14.13
CA LYS A 168 27.10 23.77 14.35
C LYS A 168 26.66 25.20 14.66
N PRO A 169 27.19 25.81 15.73
CA PRO A 169 26.95 27.22 15.99
C PRO A 169 27.45 28.05 14.81
N ARG A 170 26.62 28.98 14.31
CA ARG A 170 27.02 29.95 13.30
C ARG A 170 27.17 31.32 13.98
N THR A 171 28.33 31.92 13.81
CA THR A 171 28.55 33.31 14.22
C THR A 171 28.02 34.21 13.11
N VAL A 172 26.99 34.99 13.39
CA VAL A 172 26.45 36.00 12.48
C VAL A 172 26.47 37.31 13.26
N ASP A 173 27.22 38.31 12.76
CA ASP A 173 27.39 39.64 13.38
C ASP A 173 28.06 39.63 14.76
N GLY A 174 29.04 38.75 14.99
CA GLY A 174 29.76 38.67 16.27
C GLY A 174 28.96 38.02 17.41
N GLU A 175 27.67 37.78 17.22
CA GLU A 175 26.81 37.01 18.11
C GLU A 175 26.61 35.58 17.59
N LEU A 176 26.66 34.60 18.49
CA LEU A 176 26.51 33.19 18.17
C LEU A 176 25.01 32.85 18.07
N LYS A 177 24.48 32.79 16.85
CA LYS A 177 23.07 32.45 16.60
C LYS A 177 22.94 30.97 16.27
N LEU A 178 22.07 30.29 17.02
CA LEU A 178 21.74 28.88 16.81
C LEU A 178 20.39 28.78 16.12
N ASN A 179 20.38 28.29 14.89
CA ASN A 179 19.15 27.92 14.20
C ASN A 179 18.84 26.47 14.54
N ILE A 180 17.94 26.24 15.51
CA ILE A 180 17.49 24.90 15.92
C ILE A 180 16.00 24.76 15.62
N SER A 181 15.61 23.66 14.96
CA SER A 181 14.19 23.34 14.73
C SER A 181 13.58 22.64 15.93
N VAL A 182 12.26 22.73 16.09
CA VAL A 182 11.51 22.06 17.17
C VAL A 182 11.70 20.53 17.09
N GLU A 183 11.75 19.98 15.89
CA GLU A 183 12.03 18.55 15.66
C GLU A 183 13.42 18.17 16.14
N GLN A 184 14.44 19.01 15.89
CA GLN A 184 15.80 18.78 16.37
C GLN A 184 15.87 18.81 17.90
N VAL A 185 15.16 19.76 18.54
CA VAL A 185 15.03 19.81 20.00
C VAL A 185 14.42 18.51 20.53
N GLN A 186 13.29 18.07 19.98
CA GLN A 186 12.64 16.83 20.40
C GLN A 186 13.56 15.61 20.24
N LEU A 187 14.34 15.59 19.16
CA LEU A 187 15.27 14.50 18.87
C LEU A 187 16.46 14.52 19.86
N ILE A 188 17.00 15.69 20.22
CA ILE A 188 18.03 15.82 21.27
C ILE A 188 17.49 15.35 22.61
N LEU A 189 16.26 15.76 22.99
CA LEU A 189 15.63 15.36 24.25
C LEU A 189 15.34 13.85 24.29
N ALA A 190 15.02 13.25 23.14
CA ALA A 190 14.87 11.80 23.00
C ALA A 190 16.23 11.08 23.07
N GLN A 191 17.28 11.64 22.46
CA GLN A 191 18.64 11.09 22.47
C GLN A 191 19.32 11.18 23.83
N HIS A 192 19.14 12.27 24.55
CA HIS A 192 19.82 12.53 25.81
C HIS A 192 18.82 12.81 26.95
N PRO A 193 18.37 11.77 27.67
CA PRO A 193 17.51 11.90 28.84
C PRO A 193 18.00 12.88 29.91
N LEU A 194 19.32 13.02 30.08
CA LEU A 194 19.90 14.04 31.00
C LEU A 194 19.54 15.46 30.56
N VAL A 195 19.68 15.76 29.27
CA VAL A 195 19.31 17.06 28.70
C VAL A 195 17.81 17.31 28.88
N LYS A 196 16.98 16.27 28.76
CA LYS A 196 15.54 16.35 29.04
C LYS A 196 15.21 16.70 30.50
N ARG A 197 15.92 16.14 31.47
CA ARG A 197 15.76 16.51 32.89
C ARG A 197 16.17 17.97 33.12
N LEU A 198 17.33 18.36 32.62
CA LEU A 198 17.83 19.73 32.76
C LEU A 198 16.92 20.75 32.07
N TYR A 199 16.37 20.40 30.91
CA TYR A 199 15.38 21.21 30.20
C TYR A 199 14.13 21.40 31.04
N ASN A 200 13.55 20.32 31.59
CA ASN A 200 12.34 20.39 32.42
C ASN A 200 12.54 21.16 33.74
N GLU A 201 13.74 21.14 34.31
CA GLU A 201 14.05 21.80 35.58
C GLU A 201 14.36 23.30 35.43
N ASN A 202 14.95 23.68 34.29
CA ASN A 202 15.46 25.03 34.04
C ASN A 202 14.62 25.83 33.04
N VAL A 203 13.77 25.22 32.22
CA VAL A 203 12.79 25.90 31.37
C VAL A 203 11.41 25.70 32.01
N PRO A 204 10.68 26.77 32.41
CA PRO A 204 10.74 28.15 31.89
C PRO A 204 11.62 29.16 32.65
N LYS A 205 12.38 28.77 33.68
CA LYS A 205 13.18 29.71 34.50
C LYS A 205 14.21 30.50 33.65
N LEU A 206 14.75 29.85 32.64
CA LEU A 206 15.54 30.43 31.54
C LEU A 206 14.69 30.39 30.27
N SER A 207 14.90 31.36 29.36
CA SER A 207 14.31 31.26 28.03
C SER A 207 14.94 30.11 27.26
N GLU A 208 14.17 29.45 26.38
CA GLU A 208 14.65 28.33 25.58
C GLU A 208 15.91 28.70 24.77
N TYR A 209 15.94 29.92 24.22
CA TYR A 209 17.11 30.46 23.52
C TYR A 209 18.35 30.58 24.42
N GLN A 210 18.19 31.06 25.66
CA GLN A 210 19.31 31.16 26.61
C GLN A 210 19.77 29.80 27.11
N PHE A 211 18.84 28.85 27.27
CA PHE A 211 19.17 27.47 27.63
C PHE A 211 20.02 26.80 26.55
N TRP A 212 19.57 26.84 25.29
CA TRP A 212 20.29 26.19 24.19
C TRP A 212 21.62 26.86 23.87
N SER A 213 21.70 28.19 23.90
CA SER A 213 22.98 28.90 23.68
C SER A 213 24.04 28.55 24.73
N ARG A 214 23.66 28.46 26.02
CA ARG A 214 24.56 27.99 27.08
C ARG A 214 24.90 26.51 26.95
N PHE A 215 23.91 25.67 26.63
CA PHE A 215 24.12 24.23 26.44
C PHE A 215 25.15 23.94 25.35
N PHE A 216 25.02 24.51 24.14
CA PHE A 216 25.94 24.21 23.04
C PHE A 216 27.37 24.74 23.25
N LEU A 217 27.55 25.71 24.13
CA LEU A 217 28.87 26.22 24.54
C LEU A 217 29.48 25.45 25.72
N SER A 218 28.66 24.75 26.50
CA SER A 218 29.09 24.03 27.70
C SER A 218 30.00 22.83 27.41
N GLY A 219 30.80 22.45 28.42
CA GLY A 219 31.61 21.23 28.39
C GLY A 219 30.77 19.96 28.25
N LEU A 220 29.54 19.97 28.76
CA LEU A 220 28.61 18.86 28.61
C LEU A 220 28.22 18.60 27.14
N ALA A 221 27.94 19.62 26.33
CA ALA A 221 27.62 19.40 24.91
C ALA A 221 28.83 18.92 24.09
N LYS A 222 30.03 19.40 24.43
CA LYS A 222 31.29 18.89 23.85
C LYS A 222 31.53 17.43 24.21
N SER A 223 31.31 17.09 25.48
CA SER A 223 31.41 15.73 25.98
C SER A 223 30.41 14.79 25.31
N LEU A 224 29.15 15.20 25.16
CA LEU A 224 28.12 14.44 24.44
C LEU A 224 28.43 14.26 22.94
N ARG A 225 29.16 15.22 22.34
CA ARG A 225 29.65 15.12 20.95
C ARG A 225 30.89 14.23 20.84
N GLY A 226 31.53 13.87 21.95
CA GLY A 226 32.79 13.14 21.99
C GLY A 226 34.02 14.01 21.73
N GLU A 227 33.89 15.34 21.79
CA GLU A 227 35.05 16.24 21.72
C GLU A 227 35.82 16.22 23.05
N ASN A 228 37.14 16.38 22.98
CA ASN A 228 37.96 16.52 24.19
C ASN A 228 37.68 17.88 24.84
N ILE A 229 37.41 17.87 26.14
CA ILE A 229 37.19 19.08 26.93
C ILE A 229 38.55 19.65 27.28
N ASP A 230 38.90 20.81 26.74
CA ASP A 230 40.10 21.52 27.14
C ASP A 230 39.84 22.33 28.41
N SER A 231 40.83 22.40 29.31
CA SER A 231 40.74 23.22 30.55
C SER A 231 40.55 24.73 30.29
N LYS A 232 40.61 25.17 29.03
CA LYS A 232 40.40 26.56 28.59
C LYS A 232 38.94 26.85 28.18
N ASP A 233 38.10 25.83 28.16
CA ASP A 233 36.69 25.98 27.79
C ASP A 233 35.89 26.69 28.88
N LEU A 234 34.89 27.48 28.48
CA LEU A 234 34.01 28.17 29.42
C LEU A 234 33.18 27.12 30.16
N SER A 235 33.48 26.96 31.45
CA SER A 235 32.70 26.06 32.32
C SER A 235 31.40 26.72 32.75
N ASP A 236 30.26 26.07 32.52
CA ASP A 236 28.96 26.54 33.00
C ASP A 236 28.58 25.80 34.29
N ALA A 237 28.29 26.55 35.35
CA ALA A 237 27.90 26.03 36.66
C ALA A 237 26.57 25.23 36.67
N LEU A 238 25.74 25.36 35.62
CA LEU A 238 24.50 24.60 35.48
C LEU A 238 24.72 23.24 34.80
N PHE A 239 25.57 23.18 33.77
CA PHE A 239 25.72 22.00 32.92
C PHE A 239 26.90 21.11 33.32
N ASP A 240 28.01 21.68 33.81
CA ASP A 240 29.23 20.91 34.06
C ASP A 240 29.24 20.18 35.41
N LYS A 241 28.17 20.30 36.20
CA LYS A 241 27.93 19.48 37.40
C LYS A 241 27.57 18.04 37.08
N TYR A 242 27.06 17.79 35.88
CA TYR A 242 26.52 16.50 35.49
C TYR A 242 27.53 15.76 34.59
N ASN A 243 27.90 14.54 34.98
CA ASN A 243 28.80 13.72 34.19
C ASN A 243 28.00 12.96 33.11
N VAL A 244 28.54 12.90 31.89
CA VAL A 244 27.95 12.17 30.75
C VAL A 244 27.74 10.68 31.05
N SER A 245 28.51 10.12 31.98
CA SER A 245 28.44 8.71 32.39
C SER A 245 27.06 8.31 32.94
N ASP A 246 26.33 9.23 33.59
CA ASP A 246 24.97 8.99 34.10
C ASP A 246 23.94 8.73 32.98
N ASN A 247 24.25 9.13 31.74
CA ASN A 247 23.44 8.88 30.55
C ASN A 247 23.75 7.52 29.92
N THR A 248 24.99 7.06 30.05
CA THR A 248 25.49 5.85 29.38
C THR A 248 25.24 4.59 30.18
N GLU A 249 25.34 4.64 31.52
CA GLU A 249 25.25 3.43 32.37
C GLU A 249 23.89 2.72 32.27
N LYS A 250 22.81 3.46 31.98
CA LYS A 250 21.46 2.88 31.83
C LYS A 250 21.21 2.26 30.45
N SER A 251 22.03 2.58 29.45
CA SER A 251 21.83 2.14 28.06
C SER A 251 22.74 0.98 27.65
N GLN A 252 23.86 0.75 28.35
CA GLN A 252 24.94 -0.19 28.01
C GLN A 252 24.61 -1.69 28.15
N SER A 253 23.37 -2.10 28.39
CA SER A 253 23.09 -3.39 29.01
C SER A 253 22.73 -4.54 28.09
N LYS A 254 22.62 -4.35 26.76
CA LYS A 254 22.16 -5.45 25.88
C LYS A 254 23.16 -5.88 24.81
N ILE A 255 23.84 -4.95 24.14
CA ILE A 255 24.84 -5.31 23.11
C ILE A 255 26.15 -5.72 23.77
N MET A 256 26.60 -5.00 24.81
CA MET A 256 27.81 -5.39 25.56
C MET A 256 27.62 -6.65 26.42
N ALA A 257 26.36 -7.02 26.70
CA ALA A 257 26.02 -8.26 27.38
C ALA A 257 25.99 -9.48 26.42
N GLN A 258 25.94 -9.25 25.11
CA GLN A 258 26.24 -10.31 24.14
C GLN A 258 27.75 -10.54 24.20
N GLY A 259 28.15 -11.65 24.84
CA GLY A 259 29.54 -12.06 24.86
C GLY A 259 30.06 -12.19 23.44
N VAL A 260 31.18 -11.52 23.14
CA VAL A 260 31.90 -11.73 21.89
C VAL A 260 32.18 -13.23 21.76
N PRO A 261 31.85 -13.88 20.62
CA PRO A 261 32.12 -15.29 20.44
C PRO A 261 33.56 -15.62 20.79
N HIS A 262 33.79 -16.72 21.51
CA HIS A 262 35.12 -17.08 22.01
C HIS A 262 36.15 -17.23 20.89
N MET A 263 35.71 -17.59 19.67
CA MET A 263 36.55 -17.64 18.47
C MET A 263 37.15 -16.28 18.06
N ILE A 264 36.49 -15.16 18.38
CA ILE A 264 36.95 -13.79 18.09
C ILE A 264 37.68 -13.20 19.31
N ASN A 265 37.85 -13.95 20.40
CA ASN A 265 38.54 -13.47 21.59
C ASN A 265 40.05 -13.35 21.35
N LEU A 266 40.49 -12.15 20.97
CA LEU A 266 41.89 -11.82 20.72
C LEU A 266 42.74 -11.82 22.00
N GLU A 267 42.16 -11.51 23.15
CA GLU A 267 42.86 -11.48 24.43
C GLU A 267 43.28 -12.91 24.85
N ALA A 268 42.39 -13.88 24.70
CA ALA A 268 42.70 -15.29 24.93
C ALA A 268 43.77 -15.82 23.96
N ASN A 269 43.76 -15.37 22.69
CA ASN A 269 44.79 -15.72 21.72
C ASN A 269 46.14 -15.06 22.04
N GLU A 270 46.12 -13.81 22.50
CA GLU A 270 47.31 -13.08 22.95
C GLU A 270 47.94 -13.78 24.17
N GLU A 271 47.16 -14.21 25.16
CA GLU A 271 47.66 -15.00 26.30
C GLU A 271 48.31 -16.31 25.86
N ASN A 272 47.70 -17.04 24.93
CA ASN A 272 48.20 -18.34 24.45
C ASN A 272 49.48 -18.21 23.60
N GLN A 273 49.58 -17.16 22.78
CA GLN A 273 50.80 -16.85 22.02
C GLN A 273 51.90 -16.20 22.87
N GLY A 274 51.66 -16.05 24.19
CA GLY A 274 52.63 -15.51 25.14
C GLY A 274 52.67 -13.99 25.11
N GLY A 275 51.51 -13.34 25.22
CA GLY A 275 51.22 -11.89 25.14
C GLY A 275 51.99 -10.94 26.07
N PHE A 276 53.04 -11.44 26.70
CA PHE A 276 54.02 -10.68 27.48
C PHE A 276 55.48 -11.17 27.31
N LYS A 277 55.70 -12.27 26.58
CA LYS A 277 57.00 -12.92 26.35
C LYS A 277 57.75 -12.37 25.12
N GLY A 278 57.06 -11.70 24.20
CA GLY A 278 57.69 -10.83 23.20
C GLY A 278 57.94 -9.47 23.83
N GLY A 279 59.18 -9.19 24.27
CA GLY A 279 59.55 -8.11 25.20
C GLY A 279 59.30 -6.64 24.80
N ASN A 280 58.41 -6.35 23.85
CA ASN A 280 58.02 -4.99 23.50
C ASN A 280 56.60 -4.72 23.97
N ALA A 281 56.44 -3.83 24.94
CA ALA A 281 55.13 -3.32 25.30
C ALA A 281 54.54 -2.52 24.12
N LYS A 282 53.23 -2.67 23.86
CA LYS A 282 52.51 -1.92 22.81
C LYS A 282 52.82 -0.43 22.91
N ASP A 283 52.97 0.26 21.77
CA ASP A 283 53.24 1.71 21.73
C ASP A 283 52.16 2.50 22.49
N LYS A 284 52.48 3.70 22.97
CA LYS A 284 51.57 4.57 23.74
C LYS A 284 50.28 4.89 22.97
N GLU A 285 50.35 4.93 21.64
CA GLU A 285 49.19 5.08 20.74
C GLU A 285 48.37 3.78 20.60
N MET A 286 49.01 2.63 20.78
CA MET A 286 48.40 1.29 20.73
C MET A 286 47.86 0.82 22.09
N ARG A 287 47.98 1.66 23.14
CA ARG A 287 47.36 1.42 24.44
C ARG A 287 46.07 2.23 24.55
N PRO A 288 45.00 1.67 25.14
CA PRO A 288 43.79 2.42 25.41
C PRO A 288 44.13 3.60 26.32
N GLN A 289 44.12 4.81 25.77
CA GLN A 289 44.24 6.04 26.55
C GLN A 289 42.98 6.16 27.42
N ALA A 290 43.14 6.39 28.73
CA ALA A 290 42.04 6.44 29.70
C ALA A 290 40.99 7.55 29.42
N SER A 291 41.23 8.42 28.43
CA SER A 291 40.49 9.65 28.18
C SER A 291 40.18 9.84 26.68
N GLN A 292 39.45 8.91 26.08
CA GLN A 292 38.81 9.16 24.79
C GLN A 292 37.29 9.04 24.97
N PRO A 293 36.61 10.12 25.42
CA PRO A 293 35.17 10.12 25.62
C PRO A 293 34.41 9.82 24.31
N ILE A 294 35.04 10.09 23.16
CA ILE A 294 34.50 9.87 21.82
C ILE A 294 34.02 8.43 21.58
N PHE A 295 34.77 7.42 22.04
CA PHE A 295 34.40 6.02 21.80
C PHE A 295 33.20 5.61 22.65
N LYS A 296 33.13 6.10 23.89
CA LYS A 296 31.99 5.82 24.79
C LYS A 296 30.70 6.44 24.27
N THR A 297 30.77 7.67 23.77
CA THR A 297 29.59 8.36 23.22
C THR A 297 29.18 7.78 21.89
N LEU A 298 30.12 7.44 21.00
CA LEU A 298 29.83 6.79 19.72
C LEU A 298 29.19 5.42 19.93
N ASN A 299 29.74 4.57 20.81
CA ASN A 299 29.18 3.24 21.09
C ASN A 299 27.78 3.29 21.70
N SER A 300 27.56 4.20 22.66
CA SER A 300 26.24 4.45 23.25
C SER A 300 25.23 4.94 22.20
N LEU A 301 25.67 5.83 21.30
CA LEU A 301 24.84 6.33 20.22
C LEU A 301 24.52 5.24 19.19
N SER A 302 25.50 4.42 18.79
CA SER A 302 25.28 3.32 17.86
C SER A 302 24.34 2.28 18.46
N GLU A 303 24.49 1.95 19.74
CA GLU A 303 23.56 1.06 20.45
C GLU A 303 22.14 1.63 20.44
N LYS A 304 22.00 2.94 20.66
CA LYS A 304 20.69 3.60 20.61
C LYS A 304 20.08 3.66 19.21
N ILE A 305 20.89 3.82 18.16
CA ILE A 305 20.42 3.76 16.78
C ILE A 305 19.95 2.34 16.45
N MET A 306 20.75 1.33 16.82
CA MET A 306 20.43 -0.09 16.61
C MET A 306 19.20 -0.54 17.41
N ALA A 307 19.01 -0.03 18.63
CA ALA A 307 17.83 -0.33 19.45
C ALA A 307 16.51 0.17 18.85
N ASN A 308 16.56 1.15 17.95
CA ASN A 308 15.39 1.64 17.22
C ASN A 308 15.15 0.87 15.90
N VAL A 309 16.08 0.01 15.48
CA VAL A 309 15.90 -0.85 14.30
C VAL A 309 14.98 -2.01 14.69
N SER A 310 14.07 -2.35 13.78
CA SER A 310 13.10 -3.41 13.96
C SER A 310 13.79 -4.76 14.23
N PRO A 311 13.36 -5.54 15.24
CA PRO A 311 13.92 -6.87 15.53
C PRO A 311 13.73 -7.93 14.43
N PHE A 312 12.99 -7.64 13.36
CA PHE A 312 12.74 -8.59 12.28
C PHE A 312 14.03 -9.09 11.60
N ASP A 313 15.10 -8.28 11.57
CA ASP A 313 16.42 -8.72 11.08
C ASP A 313 17.11 -9.70 12.04
N ILE A 314 16.70 -9.75 13.31
CA ILE A 314 17.27 -10.61 14.35
C ILE A 314 16.53 -11.96 14.39
N MET A 315 15.22 -11.96 14.13
CA MET A 315 14.36 -13.16 14.20
C MET A 315 14.68 -14.25 13.18
N ASN A 316 15.31 -13.91 12.04
CA ASN A 316 15.76 -14.92 11.07
C ASN A 316 17.00 -15.69 11.53
N ASN A 317 17.67 -15.26 12.61
CA ASN A 317 18.84 -15.93 13.17
C ASN A 317 18.58 -16.55 14.55
N ASP A 318 17.60 -16.03 15.30
CA ASP A 318 17.28 -16.47 16.67
C ASP A 318 16.26 -17.62 16.75
N GLY A 319 15.92 -18.26 15.63
CA GLY A 319 15.06 -19.45 15.60
C GLY A 319 15.63 -20.68 16.31
N GLN A 320 16.81 -20.57 16.92
CA GLN A 320 17.48 -21.66 17.58
C GLN A 320 17.76 -21.35 19.05
N GLY A 321 17.28 -22.23 19.93
CA GLY A 321 17.24 -22.02 21.37
C GLY A 321 18.61 -21.76 22.01
N PRO A 322 18.64 -21.43 23.32
CA PRO A 322 19.84 -20.99 24.05
C PRO A 322 21.02 -21.98 24.07
N ASN A 323 20.83 -23.22 23.60
CA ASN A 323 21.89 -24.23 23.46
C ASN A 323 22.62 -24.21 22.09
N ASP A 324 22.14 -23.43 21.11
CA ASP A 324 22.70 -23.44 19.75
C ASP A 324 23.46 -22.15 19.40
N GLN A 325 24.02 -21.49 20.41
CA GLN A 325 24.86 -20.30 20.24
C GLN A 325 26.07 -20.56 19.33
N TYR A 326 26.50 -21.82 19.20
CA TYR A 326 27.58 -22.26 18.32
C TYR A 326 27.10 -22.90 17.00
N GLY A 327 25.86 -23.40 16.91
CA GLY A 327 25.40 -24.13 15.72
C GLY A 327 25.20 -23.24 14.50
N GLY A 328 24.74 -22.01 14.70
CA GLY A 328 24.71 -21.00 13.64
C GLY A 328 26.10 -20.72 13.05
N GLU A 329 27.11 -20.61 13.90
CA GLU A 329 28.51 -20.31 13.54
C GLU A 329 29.22 -21.50 12.86
N LEU A 330 28.93 -22.73 13.28
CA LEU A 330 29.48 -23.95 12.69
C LEU A 330 28.79 -24.35 11.38
N SER A 331 27.64 -23.74 11.08
CA SER A 331 26.85 -24.07 9.89
C SER A 331 27.43 -23.40 8.63
N LEU A 332 28.28 -24.14 7.91
CA LEU A 332 28.82 -23.68 6.62
C LEU A 332 27.73 -23.68 5.55
N ARG A 333 27.56 -22.56 4.84
CA ARG A 333 26.56 -22.43 3.77
C ARG A 333 26.72 -23.49 2.68
N ASP A 334 27.95 -23.89 2.38
CA ASP A 334 28.27 -24.89 1.36
C ASP A 334 27.96 -26.33 1.79
N LEU A 335 27.87 -26.57 3.09
CA LEU A 335 27.53 -27.88 3.68
C LEU A 335 26.04 -27.99 4.04
N LYS A 336 25.32 -26.86 4.08
CA LYS A 336 23.86 -26.87 4.15
C LYS A 336 23.36 -27.47 2.84
N GLY A 337 22.55 -28.52 2.93
CA GLY A 337 21.81 -28.98 1.76
C GLY A 337 20.97 -27.83 1.18
N ASP A 338 20.63 -27.92 -0.10
CA ASP A 338 19.69 -26.97 -0.71
C ASP A 338 18.46 -26.86 0.20
N ALA A 339 18.16 -25.64 0.65
CA ALA A 339 16.99 -25.40 1.49
C ALA A 339 15.78 -26.02 0.77
N GLU A 340 15.07 -26.93 1.44
CA GLU A 340 13.94 -27.64 0.84
C GLU A 340 12.93 -26.63 0.32
N ALA A 341 12.97 -26.39 -0.99
CA ALA A 341 12.01 -25.53 -1.64
C ALA A 341 10.68 -26.26 -1.50
N HIS A 342 9.77 -25.69 -0.69
CA HIS A 342 8.41 -26.21 -0.50
C HIS A 342 7.61 -25.99 -1.79
N ARG A 343 8.02 -26.66 -2.86
CA ARG A 343 7.37 -26.64 -4.16
C ARG A 343 6.20 -27.60 -4.06
N VAL A 344 5.00 -27.04 -4.03
CA VAL A 344 3.78 -27.83 -4.16
C VAL A 344 3.78 -28.40 -5.58
N ALA A 345 4.10 -29.68 -5.72
CA ALA A 345 4.05 -30.38 -7.00
C ALA A 345 2.59 -30.50 -7.45
N LEU A 346 2.19 -29.67 -8.41
CA LEU A 346 0.85 -29.70 -8.99
C LEU A 346 0.74 -30.83 -10.01
N HIS A 347 0.20 -31.97 -9.58
CA HIS A 347 -0.14 -33.07 -10.48
C HIS A 347 -1.46 -32.78 -11.20
N ILE A 348 -1.37 -32.17 -12.39
CA ILE A 348 -2.52 -31.90 -13.25
C ILE A 348 -3.05 -33.22 -13.82
N LYS A 349 -4.25 -33.64 -13.40
CA LYS A 349 -4.86 -34.91 -13.83
C LYS A 349 -5.30 -34.90 -15.30
N ASP A 350 -5.79 -33.77 -15.81
CA ASP A 350 -6.39 -33.67 -17.16
C ASP A 350 -5.67 -32.61 -18.03
N GLN A 351 -4.44 -32.89 -18.47
CA GLN A 351 -3.68 -31.96 -19.32
C GLN A 351 -4.39 -31.70 -20.67
N ASN A 352 -5.09 -32.70 -21.22
CA ASN A 352 -5.76 -32.59 -22.51
C ASN A 352 -6.92 -31.58 -22.51
N ARG A 353 -7.62 -31.40 -21.38
CA ARG A 353 -8.68 -30.39 -21.24
C ARG A 353 -8.15 -28.97 -21.28
N PHE A 354 -6.91 -28.78 -20.83
CA PHE A 354 -6.25 -27.47 -20.83
C PHE A 354 -5.90 -27.01 -22.24
N PHE A 355 -5.57 -27.95 -23.14
CA PHE A 355 -5.30 -27.66 -24.55
C PHE A 355 -6.57 -27.55 -25.41
N SER A 356 -7.69 -28.18 -25.00
CA SER A 356 -8.95 -28.10 -25.75
C SER A 356 -9.83 -26.90 -25.38
N SER A 357 -9.76 -26.37 -24.16
CA SER A 357 -10.69 -25.33 -23.67
C SER A 357 -10.44 -23.93 -24.22
N LYS A 358 -9.25 -23.66 -24.77
CA LYS A 358 -8.91 -22.36 -25.35
C LYS A 358 -9.50 -22.15 -26.75
N GLU A 359 -9.93 -23.21 -27.41
CA GLU A 359 -10.67 -23.16 -28.67
C GLU A 359 -12.16 -23.46 -28.41
N MET A 360 -12.93 -22.45 -27.95
CA MET A 360 -14.38 -22.61 -27.74
C MET A 360 -15.17 -22.87 -29.05
N ALA A 361 -14.52 -22.72 -30.20
CA ALA A 361 -14.98 -23.27 -31.46
C ALA A 361 -13.79 -23.96 -32.12
N PRO A 362 -13.85 -25.27 -32.45
CA PRO A 362 -12.85 -25.85 -33.32
C PRO A 362 -12.90 -25.03 -34.62
N THR A 363 -11.77 -24.44 -35.01
CA THR A 363 -11.68 -23.74 -36.30
C THR A 363 -12.22 -24.68 -37.38
N ALA A 364 -12.90 -24.16 -38.40
CA ALA A 364 -13.48 -24.99 -39.46
C ALA A 364 -12.47 -26.00 -40.05
N ASN A 365 -11.18 -25.63 -40.03
CA ASN A 365 -10.06 -26.49 -40.40
C ASN A 365 -9.84 -27.67 -39.43
N ALA A 366 -9.90 -27.46 -38.12
CA ALA A 366 -9.78 -28.54 -37.13
C ALA A 366 -10.90 -29.59 -37.27
N LEU A 367 -12.12 -29.17 -37.62
CA LEU A 367 -13.24 -30.08 -37.93
C LEU A 367 -13.06 -30.84 -39.27
N LEU A 368 -12.32 -30.27 -40.22
CA LEU A 368 -11.97 -30.94 -41.47
C LEU A 368 -10.82 -31.93 -41.25
N PHE A 369 -9.82 -31.57 -40.44
CA PHE A 369 -8.67 -32.42 -40.14
C PHE A 369 -9.05 -33.61 -39.25
N SER A 370 -10.03 -33.47 -38.35
CA SER A 370 -10.51 -34.60 -37.55
C SER A 370 -11.26 -35.66 -38.38
N LYS A 371 -11.77 -35.30 -39.57
CA LYS A 371 -12.46 -36.20 -40.49
C LYS A 371 -11.51 -36.85 -41.51
N GLN A 372 -10.28 -36.37 -41.64
CA GLN A 372 -9.32 -36.91 -42.59
C GLN A 372 -8.55 -38.09 -41.98
N ASP A 373 -8.43 -39.18 -42.73
CA ASP A 373 -7.57 -40.30 -42.35
C ASP A 373 -6.09 -39.89 -42.54
N PRO A 374 -5.25 -39.92 -41.49
CA PRO A 374 -3.84 -39.56 -41.61
C PRO A 374 -3.09 -40.42 -42.64
N ALA A 375 -3.52 -41.66 -42.89
CA ALA A 375 -2.86 -42.54 -43.86
C ALA A 375 -3.00 -42.01 -45.31
N ASP A 376 -4.18 -41.52 -45.67
CA ASP A 376 -4.48 -41.00 -47.01
C ASP A 376 -3.78 -39.65 -47.26
N VAL A 377 -3.72 -38.80 -46.22
CA VAL A 377 -2.99 -37.53 -46.27
C VAL A 377 -1.48 -37.77 -46.45
N LEU A 378 -0.92 -38.76 -45.76
CA LEU A 378 0.49 -39.13 -45.93
C LEU A 378 0.76 -39.76 -47.30
N ALA A 379 -0.18 -40.53 -47.86
CA ALA A 379 -0.06 -41.10 -49.19
C ALA A 379 -0.08 -40.02 -50.29
N THR A 380 -0.99 -39.05 -50.18
CA THR A 380 -1.05 -37.89 -51.08
C THR A 380 0.16 -36.97 -50.92
N LEU A 381 0.67 -36.76 -49.70
CA LEU A 381 1.91 -35.99 -49.49
C LEU A 381 3.13 -36.69 -50.11
N LYS A 382 3.23 -38.01 -49.95
CA LYS A 382 4.29 -38.82 -50.56
C LYS A 382 4.21 -38.82 -52.10
N SER A 383 3.01 -38.83 -52.68
CA SER A 383 2.85 -38.73 -54.15
C SER A 383 3.21 -37.33 -54.66
N PHE A 384 2.84 -36.28 -53.94
CA PHE A 384 3.21 -34.90 -54.27
C PHE A 384 4.71 -34.66 -54.17
N GLN A 385 5.37 -35.24 -53.16
CA GLN A 385 6.81 -35.16 -52.97
C GLN A 385 7.56 -35.95 -54.05
N ARG A 386 7.03 -37.10 -54.50
CA ARG A 386 7.54 -37.84 -55.66
C ARG A 386 7.37 -37.07 -56.98
N LEU A 387 6.26 -36.34 -57.14
CA LEU A 387 6.04 -35.49 -58.31
C LEU A 387 7.09 -34.36 -58.37
N LYS A 388 7.44 -33.75 -57.22
CA LYS A 388 8.50 -32.73 -57.12
C LYS A 388 9.91 -33.25 -57.39
N THR A 389 10.18 -34.53 -57.15
CA THR A 389 11.50 -35.12 -57.43
C THR A 389 11.62 -35.72 -58.83
N ALA A 390 10.51 -36.08 -59.48
CA ALA A 390 10.49 -36.62 -60.84
C ALA A 390 10.68 -35.56 -61.93
N GLN A 391 10.29 -34.32 -61.67
CA GLN A 391 10.47 -33.20 -62.60
C GLN A 391 11.64 -32.35 -62.13
N GLY A 392 12.84 -32.68 -62.60
CA GLY A 392 14.07 -31.95 -62.30
C GLY A 392 13.96 -30.49 -62.76
N GLY A 393 13.59 -29.60 -61.83
CA GLY A 393 13.48 -28.18 -62.08
C GLY A 393 12.90 -27.46 -60.87
N GLY A 394 13.77 -26.88 -60.04
CA GLY A 394 13.42 -26.18 -58.80
C GLY A 394 12.63 -24.87 -58.97
N THR A 395 11.77 -24.74 -59.99
CA THR A 395 11.09 -23.47 -60.35
C THR A 395 9.56 -23.57 -60.37
N ALA A 396 8.96 -24.73 -60.13
CA ALA A 396 7.50 -24.90 -60.24
C ALA A 396 6.66 -24.24 -59.14
N ILE A 397 7.25 -23.79 -58.03
CA ILE A 397 6.50 -23.11 -56.95
C ILE A 397 6.13 -21.69 -57.39
N GLN A 398 7.06 -20.96 -58.02
CA GLN A 398 6.80 -19.61 -58.53
C GLN A 398 5.83 -19.58 -59.70
N ALA A 399 5.75 -20.62 -60.54
CA ALA A 399 4.75 -20.70 -61.59
C ALA A 399 3.35 -21.11 -61.08
N SER A 400 3.27 -21.82 -59.96
CA SER A 400 2.00 -22.20 -59.31
C SER A 400 1.42 -21.11 -58.42
N ILE A 401 2.27 -20.20 -57.96
CA ILE A 401 1.86 -18.94 -57.34
C ILE A 401 1.66 -17.99 -58.51
N ASN A 402 0.41 -17.81 -58.99
CA ASN A 402 0.07 -16.86 -60.06
C ASN A 402 0.39 -15.40 -59.66
N PHE A 403 1.67 -15.06 -59.59
CA PHE A 403 2.17 -13.73 -59.29
C PHE A 403 2.23 -12.98 -60.62
N ASN A 404 1.10 -12.44 -61.05
CA ASN A 404 1.05 -11.63 -62.27
C ASN A 404 1.29 -10.16 -61.90
N GLU A 405 2.54 -9.71 -62.08
CA GLU A 405 2.98 -8.33 -61.77
C GLU A 405 2.33 -7.28 -62.70
N GLU A 406 1.75 -7.72 -63.83
CA GLU A 406 1.31 -6.86 -64.94
C GLU A 406 -0.23 -6.80 -65.13
N SER A 407 -1.02 -7.39 -64.23
CA SER A 407 -2.49 -7.38 -64.33
C SER A 407 -3.10 -6.12 -63.70
N ASP A 408 -3.33 -5.11 -64.52
CA ASP A 408 -3.91 -3.80 -64.16
C ASP A 408 -5.45 -3.79 -64.15
N SER A 409 -6.10 -4.95 -64.08
CA SER A 409 -7.56 -5.06 -64.15
C SER A 409 -8.20 -4.94 -62.76
N GLU A 410 -8.90 -3.82 -62.53
CA GLU A 410 -9.70 -3.55 -61.33
C GLU A 410 -11.00 -4.39 -61.23
N GLU A 411 -11.15 -5.42 -62.06
CA GLU A 411 -12.37 -6.24 -62.17
C GLU A 411 -12.17 -7.67 -61.65
N GLU A 412 -11.61 -7.83 -60.45
CA GLU A 412 -11.64 -9.10 -59.71
C GLU A 412 -12.61 -8.99 -58.52
N SER A 413 -13.91 -9.07 -58.82
CA SER A 413 -14.94 -9.02 -57.78
C SER A 413 -15.18 -10.35 -57.04
N LEU A 414 -14.51 -11.45 -57.40
CA LEU A 414 -14.82 -12.77 -56.82
C LEU A 414 -13.62 -13.73 -56.61
N ALA A 415 -12.37 -13.33 -56.88
CA ALA A 415 -11.23 -14.20 -56.63
C ALA A 415 -10.78 -14.11 -55.15
N LYS A 416 -10.71 -15.27 -54.48
CA LYS A 416 -10.25 -15.41 -53.09
C LYS A 416 -8.96 -14.62 -52.90
N THR A 417 -8.93 -13.75 -51.89
CA THR A 417 -7.75 -12.96 -51.49
C THR A 417 -6.56 -13.89 -51.23
N CYS A 418 -5.71 -14.04 -52.25
CA CYS A 418 -4.52 -14.88 -52.18
C CYS A 418 -3.37 -14.08 -51.57
N VAL A 419 -2.58 -14.73 -50.71
CA VAL A 419 -1.42 -14.12 -50.06
C VAL A 419 -0.42 -13.70 -51.15
N GLY A 420 -0.14 -12.39 -51.24
CA GLY A 420 0.77 -11.80 -52.23
C GLY A 420 0.09 -11.04 -53.38
N SER A 421 -1.26 -11.01 -53.47
CA SER A 421 -1.95 -10.15 -54.44
C SER A 421 -1.80 -8.66 -54.10
N ARG A 422 -1.89 -7.77 -55.10
CA ARG A 422 -1.84 -6.31 -54.89
C ARG A 422 -2.94 -5.82 -53.94
N ALA A 423 -4.10 -6.48 -53.91
CA ALA A 423 -5.17 -6.19 -52.95
C ALA A 423 -4.78 -6.60 -51.51
N ALA A 424 -4.14 -7.75 -51.33
CA ALA A 424 -3.61 -8.17 -50.03
C ALA A 424 -2.47 -7.27 -49.56
N ILE A 425 -1.59 -6.83 -50.47
CA ILE A 425 -0.51 -5.86 -50.18
C ILE A 425 -1.11 -4.50 -49.77
N ARG A 426 -2.13 -3.99 -50.49
CA ARG A 426 -2.82 -2.76 -50.10
C ARG A 426 -3.54 -2.88 -48.76
N ALA A 427 -4.16 -4.02 -48.48
CA ALA A 427 -4.79 -4.26 -47.17
C ALA A 427 -3.76 -4.29 -46.05
N ALA A 428 -2.62 -4.96 -46.24
CA ALA A 428 -1.51 -4.99 -45.30
C ALA A 428 -0.85 -3.61 -45.13
N GLU A 429 -0.71 -2.84 -46.21
CA GLU A 429 -0.20 -1.47 -46.17
C GLU A 429 -1.14 -0.56 -45.35
N LEU A 430 -2.46 -0.67 -45.55
CA LEU A 430 -3.44 0.05 -44.76
C LEU A 430 -3.41 -0.36 -43.28
N GLU A 431 -3.22 -1.64 -42.99
CA GLU A 431 -3.06 -2.15 -41.63
C GLU A 431 -1.79 -1.59 -40.96
N VAL A 432 -0.64 -1.65 -41.64
CA VAL A 432 0.62 -1.07 -41.14
C VAL A 432 0.49 0.44 -40.92
N MET A 433 -0.13 1.17 -41.84
CA MET A 433 -0.37 2.60 -41.70
C MET A 433 -1.29 2.92 -40.52
N LYS A 434 -2.32 2.10 -40.30
CA LYS A 434 -3.22 2.22 -39.14
C LYS A 434 -2.47 1.97 -37.83
N ASP A 435 -1.62 0.95 -37.80
CA ASP A 435 -0.80 0.62 -36.63
C ASP A 435 0.23 1.72 -36.33
N ILE A 436 0.88 2.29 -37.34
CA ILE A 436 1.80 3.43 -37.17
C ILE A 436 1.05 4.64 -36.60
N VAL A 437 -0.16 4.92 -37.08
CA VAL A 437 -0.99 6.02 -36.54
C VAL A 437 -1.37 5.74 -35.08
N GLN A 438 -1.71 4.50 -34.75
CA GLN A 438 -2.05 4.10 -33.39
C GLN A 438 -0.84 4.17 -32.44
N GLN A 439 0.33 3.70 -32.88
CA GLN A 439 1.58 3.77 -32.11
C GLN A 439 2.00 5.24 -31.90
N ARG A 440 1.89 6.07 -32.94
CA ARG A 440 2.13 7.51 -32.83
C ARG A 440 1.20 8.18 -31.82
N ALA A 441 -0.08 7.80 -31.81
CA ALA A 441 -1.05 8.31 -30.83
C ALA A 441 -0.75 7.87 -29.39
N GLN A 442 -0.13 6.68 -29.20
CA GLN A 442 0.32 6.20 -27.90
C GLN A 442 1.61 6.88 -27.42
N GLU A 443 2.58 7.08 -28.30
CA GLU A 443 3.89 7.64 -27.95
C GLU A 443 3.88 9.16 -27.74
N LEU A 444 3.15 9.91 -28.58
CA LEU A 444 3.09 11.37 -28.49
C LEU A 444 1.92 11.88 -27.62
N GLY A 445 0.99 10.99 -27.26
CA GLY A 445 -0.30 11.38 -26.68
C GLY A 445 -1.15 12.21 -27.66
N PRO A 446 -2.46 12.39 -27.41
CA PRO A 446 -3.23 13.38 -28.16
C PRO A 446 -2.62 14.76 -27.94
N ASP A 447 -2.58 15.62 -28.98
CA ASP A 447 -2.22 17.04 -28.84
C ASP A 447 -2.94 17.61 -27.61
N GLY A 448 -2.17 17.88 -26.55
CA GLY A 448 -2.62 17.91 -25.16
C GLY A 448 -3.59 19.02 -24.76
N SER A 449 -4.17 19.75 -25.72
CA SER A 449 -5.13 20.82 -25.45
C SER A 449 -6.60 20.41 -25.61
N SER A 450 -6.92 19.35 -26.38
CA SER A 450 -8.33 18.99 -26.66
C SER A 450 -8.50 17.52 -27.08
N PRO A 451 -8.81 16.58 -26.17
CA PRO A 451 -9.07 15.19 -26.55
C PRO A 451 -10.25 15.12 -27.53
N MET A 452 -10.04 14.52 -28.71
CA MET A 452 -11.03 14.41 -29.79
C MET A 452 -11.67 15.74 -30.25
N GLY A 453 -11.00 16.88 -30.02
CA GLY A 453 -11.53 18.20 -30.35
C GLY A 453 -12.58 18.73 -29.36
N LEU A 454 -12.65 18.16 -28.15
CA LEU A 454 -13.53 18.65 -27.09
C LEU A 454 -12.90 19.81 -26.31
N PRO A 455 -13.69 20.85 -25.95
CA PRO A 455 -13.27 21.89 -25.02
C PRO A 455 -12.79 21.33 -23.67
N SER A 456 -11.79 21.96 -23.04
CA SER A 456 -11.19 21.48 -21.79
C SER A 456 -12.21 21.29 -20.67
N VAL A 457 -13.19 22.20 -20.55
CA VAL A 457 -14.26 22.12 -19.54
C VAL A 457 -15.14 20.88 -19.74
N ILE A 458 -15.46 20.52 -20.98
CA ILE A 458 -16.22 19.30 -21.27
C ILE A 458 -15.35 18.07 -21.05
N ALA A 459 -14.07 18.12 -21.41
CA ALA A 459 -13.14 17.02 -21.19
C ALA A 459 -12.97 16.72 -19.68
N GLU A 460 -12.86 17.76 -18.84
CA GLU A 460 -12.84 17.62 -17.38
C GLU A 460 -14.16 17.03 -16.85
N LYS A 461 -15.32 17.52 -17.31
CA LYS A 461 -16.63 16.92 -16.99
C LYS A 461 -16.72 15.46 -17.43
N CYS A 462 -16.17 15.12 -18.60
CA CYS A 462 -16.09 13.75 -19.09
C CYS A 462 -15.21 12.91 -18.15
N ALA A 463 -14.04 13.40 -17.76
CA ALA A 463 -13.16 12.70 -16.83
C ALA A 463 -13.82 12.45 -15.47
N LEU A 464 -14.54 13.43 -14.94
CA LEU A 464 -15.26 13.30 -13.67
C LEU A 464 -16.46 12.35 -13.76
N THR A 465 -17.26 12.46 -14.81
CA THR A 465 -18.36 11.51 -15.07
C THR A 465 -17.85 10.09 -15.32
N HIS A 466 -16.73 9.93 -16.01
CA HIS A 466 -16.03 8.65 -16.14
C HIS A 466 -15.63 8.10 -14.76
N ALA A 467 -14.89 8.89 -13.97
CA ALA A 467 -14.42 8.48 -12.64
C ALA A 467 -15.58 8.06 -11.73
N THR A 468 -16.60 8.89 -11.59
CA THR A 468 -17.77 8.60 -10.76
C THR A 468 -18.57 7.38 -11.23
N THR A 469 -18.67 7.17 -12.55
CA THR A 469 -19.39 6.00 -13.10
C THR A 469 -18.61 4.70 -12.89
N VAL A 470 -17.28 4.74 -13.02
CA VAL A 470 -16.41 3.60 -12.69
C VAL A 470 -16.50 3.25 -11.19
N GLU A 471 -16.67 4.24 -10.32
CA GLU A 471 -16.90 3.97 -8.90
C GLU A 471 -18.20 3.24 -8.62
N PHE A 472 -19.31 3.69 -9.20
CA PHE A 472 -20.57 2.98 -9.08
C PHE A 472 -20.50 1.56 -9.67
N LEU A 473 -19.77 1.39 -10.76
CA LEU A 473 -19.54 0.08 -11.36
C LEU A 473 -18.71 -0.83 -10.44
N HIS A 474 -17.67 -0.30 -9.81
CA HIS A 474 -16.84 -1.08 -8.89
C HIS A 474 -17.62 -1.45 -7.62
N GLN A 475 -18.41 -0.52 -7.07
CA GLN A 475 -19.32 -0.79 -5.96
C GLN A 475 -20.36 -1.86 -6.34
N PHE A 476 -20.93 -1.78 -7.55
CA PHE A 476 -21.86 -2.76 -8.08
C PHE A 476 -21.23 -4.16 -8.15
N TRP A 477 -20.06 -4.32 -8.76
CA TRP A 477 -19.42 -5.64 -8.86
C TRP A 477 -18.96 -6.19 -7.51
N ASN A 478 -18.48 -5.32 -6.61
CA ASN A 478 -18.11 -5.72 -5.25
C ASN A 478 -19.32 -6.20 -4.43
N ALA A 479 -20.52 -5.68 -4.71
CA ALA A 479 -21.76 -6.17 -4.11
C ALA A 479 -22.28 -7.42 -4.82
N PHE A 480 -22.22 -7.44 -6.15
CA PHE A 480 -22.84 -8.48 -6.97
C PHE A 480 -22.11 -9.81 -6.85
N LEU A 481 -20.78 -9.76 -6.72
CA LEU A 481 -19.94 -10.95 -6.58
C LEU A 481 -19.70 -11.38 -5.13
N SER A 482 -20.17 -10.62 -4.13
CA SER A 482 -19.94 -11.02 -2.72
C SER A 482 -20.82 -12.17 -2.27
N GLY A 483 -21.97 -12.39 -2.93
CA GLY A 483 -22.90 -13.48 -2.61
C GLY A 483 -23.68 -13.27 -1.30
N ASP A 484 -23.62 -12.07 -0.72
CA ASP A 484 -24.28 -11.75 0.55
C ASP A 484 -25.72 -11.28 0.32
N LEU A 485 -26.69 -12.00 0.91
CA LEU A 485 -28.12 -11.66 0.82
C LEU A 485 -28.46 -10.30 1.43
N GLU A 486 -27.72 -9.85 2.45
CA GLU A 486 -27.94 -8.56 3.10
C GLU A 486 -27.64 -7.36 2.19
N ARG A 487 -26.86 -7.57 1.13
CA ARG A 487 -26.47 -6.53 0.16
C ARG A 487 -27.39 -6.48 -1.07
N ALA A 488 -28.38 -7.37 -1.16
CA ALA A 488 -29.41 -7.34 -2.21
C ALA A 488 -30.13 -5.99 -2.36
N PRO A 489 -30.57 -5.29 -1.29
CA PRO A 489 -31.16 -3.97 -1.46
C PRO A 489 -30.15 -2.95 -2.03
N GLU A 490 -28.88 -3.03 -1.60
CA GLU A 490 -27.80 -2.18 -2.15
C GLU A 490 -27.63 -2.38 -3.66
N LEU A 491 -27.75 -3.62 -4.15
CA LEU A 491 -27.62 -3.97 -5.56
C LEU A 491 -28.70 -3.33 -6.44
N GLN A 492 -29.94 -3.33 -5.97
CA GLN A 492 -31.03 -2.66 -6.69
C GLN A 492 -30.72 -1.17 -6.88
N TYR A 493 -30.25 -0.51 -5.82
CA TYR A 493 -29.93 0.92 -5.87
C TYR A 493 -28.70 1.20 -6.75
N LEU A 494 -27.69 0.33 -6.70
CA LEU A 494 -26.53 0.45 -7.57
C LEU A 494 -26.91 0.28 -9.03
N ALA A 495 -27.80 -0.65 -9.36
CA ALA A 495 -28.34 -0.80 -10.71
C ALA A 495 -29.11 0.45 -11.18
N GLU A 496 -29.89 1.09 -10.31
CA GLU A 496 -30.54 2.38 -10.59
C GLU A 496 -29.51 3.51 -10.79
N SER A 497 -28.48 3.58 -9.94
CA SER A 497 -27.40 4.57 -10.09
C SER A 497 -26.62 4.40 -11.40
N LEU A 498 -26.43 3.16 -11.87
CA LEU A 498 -25.83 2.88 -13.16
C LEU A 498 -26.72 3.36 -14.32
N LYS A 499 -28.05 3.22 -14.23
CA LYS A 499 -28.98 3.80 -15.22
C LYS A 499 -28.91 5.34 -15.21
N LEU A 500 -28.84 5.96 -14.03
CA LEU A 500 -28.65 7.42 -13.93
C LEU A 500 -27.28 7.88 -14.45
N SER A 501 -26.24 7.04 -14.33
CA SER A 501 -24.93 7.35 -14.89
C SER A 501 -24.96 7.38 -16.42
N GLU A 502 -25.75 6.51 -17.06
CA GLU A 502 -25.98 6.52 -18.51
C GLU A 502 -26.69 7.81 -18.96
N THR A 503 -27.73 8.23 -18.24
CA THR A 503 -28.41 9.50 -18.55
C THR A 503 -27.49 10.69 -18.35
N ARG A 504 -26.63 10.69 -17.34
CA ARG A 504 -25.59 11.71 -17.13
C ARG A 504 -24.58 11.76 -18.28
N ILE A 505 -24.09 10.61 -18.76
CA ILE A 505 -23.20 10.55 -19.92
C ILE A 505 -23.90 11.15 -21.15
N SER A 506 -25.19 10.85 -21.34
CA SER A 506 -25.97 11.43 -22.43
C SER A 506 -26.13 12.95 -22.31
N ALA A 507 -26.32 13.47 -21.10
CA ALA A 507 -26.44 14.91 -20.84
C ALA A 507 -25.11 15.65 -21.08
N VAL A 508 -23.97 15.05 -20.71
CA VAL A 508 -22.64 15.61 -21.04
C VAL A 508 -22.42 15.60 -22.55
N ALA A 509 -22.85 14.54 -23.24
CA ALA A 509 -22.75 14.46 -24.69
C ALA A 509 -23.62 15.51 -25.39
N ASP A 510 -24.80 15.82 -24.86
CA ASP A 510 -25.68 16.88 -25.36
C ASP A 510 -25.10 18.27 -25.07
N GLY A 511 -24.53 18.48 -23.88
CA GLY A 511 -23.78 19.71 -23.56
C GLY A 511 -22.62 19.95 -24.52
N ALA A 512 -21.90 18.88 -24.89
CA ALA A 512 -20.82 18.95 -25.88
C ALA A 512 -21.31 19.33 -27.28
N GLU A 513 -22.50 18.86 -27.67
CA GLU A 513 -23.12 19.24 -28.94
C GLU A 513 -23.53 20.71 -28.96
N VAL A 514 -24.07 21.23 -27.85
CA VAL A 514 -24.42 22.65 -27.72
C VAL A 514 -23.17 23.53 -27.85
N GLU A 515 -22.07 23.17 -27.19
CA GLU A 515 -20.81 23.90 -27.30
C GLU A 515 -20.23 23.83 -28.73
N ARG A 516 -20.25 22.65 -29.36
CA ARG A 516 -19.86 22.48 -30.78
C ARG A 516 -20.70 23.36 -31.70
N GLN A 517 -22.02 23.40 -31.52
CA GLN A 517 -22.90 24.26 -32.30
C GLN A 517 -22.60 25.74 -32.07
N SER A 518 -22.24 26.14 -30.85
CA SER A 518 -21.84 27.52 -30.55
C SER A 518 -20.55 27.92 -31.30
N LEU A 519 -19.56 27.02 -31.38
CA LEU A 519 -18.32 27.22 -32.13
C LEU A 519 -18.58 27.30 -33.64
N ILE A 520 -19.47 26.43 -34.16
CA ILE A 520 -19.94 26.48 -35.54
C ILE A 520 -20.61 27.82 -35.85
N ARG A 521 -21.47 28.34 -34.94
CA ARG A 521 -22.15 29.65 -35.13
C ARG A 521 -21.14 30.80 -35.15
N LYS A 522 -20.20 30.84 -34.20
CA LYS A 522 -19.12 31.85 -34.16
C LYS A 522 -18.28 31.83 -35.42
N ARG A 523 -17.87 30.63 -35.87
CA ARG A 523 -17.07 30.48 -37.08
C ARG A 523 -17.82 30.91 -38.34
N LYS A 524 -19.12 30.59 -38.44
CA LYS A 524 -19.99 31.09 -39.52
C LYS A 524 -20.10 32.61 -39.52
N GLN A 525 -20.15 33.25 -38.35
CA GLN A 525 -20.17 34.70 -38.23
C GLN A 525 -18.84 35.33 -38.67
N GLU A 526 -17.70 34.80 -38.23
CA GLU A 526 -16.37 35.26 -38.66
C GLU A 526 -16.19 35.17 -40.18
N ILE A 527 -16.67 34.09 -40.80
CA ILE A 527 -16.63 33.91 -42.26
C ILE A 527 -17.49 34.96 -42.96
N ARG A 528 -18.65 35.32 -42.38
CA ARG A 528 -19.53 36.36 -42.90
C ARG A 528 -18.86 37.73 -42.82
N GLU A 529 -18.31 38.10 -41.67
CA GLU A 529 -17.59 39.37 -41.47
C GLU A 529 -16.34 39.47 -42.35
N HIS A 530 -15.62 38.36 -42.55
CA HIS A 530 -14.48 38.30 -43.47
C HIS A 530 -14.92 38.49 -44.92
N PHE A 531 -16.04 37.88 -45.31
CA PHE A 531 -16.61 38.05 -46.65
C PHE A 531 -17.05 39.48 -46.89
N GLU A 532 -17.71 40.12 -45.92
CA GLU A 532 -18.09 41.53 -45.97
C GLU A 532 -16.87 42.45 -46.10
N ARG A 533 -15.77 42.14 -45.39
CA ARG A 533 -14.53 42.93 -45.42
C ARG A 533 -13.70 42.76 -46.70
N THR A 534 -13.65 41.56 -47.28
CA THR A 534 -12.68 41.21 -48.33
C THR A 534 -13.29 40.78 -49.66
N GLY A 535 -14.60 40.53 -49.72
CA GLY A 535 -15.31 40.00 -50.88
C GLY A 535 -14.95 38.55 -51.26
N LYS A 536 -14.02 37.91 -50.53
CA LYS A 536 -13.54 36.55 -50.82
C LYS A 536 -14.24 35.52 -49.93
N LYS A 537 -14.84 34.51 -50.57
CA LYS A 537 -15.53 33.43 -49.86
C LYS A 537 -14.54 32.36 -49.40
N ILE A 538 -14.48 32.13 -48.10
CA ILE A 538 -13.73 31.01 -47.50
C ILE A 538 -14.55 29.72 -47.69
N ARG A 539 -13.95 28.67 -48.26
CA ARG A 539 -14.56 27.34 -48.30
C ARG A 539 -14.39 26.68 -46.94
N TRP A 540 -15.49 26.51 -46.21
CA TRP A 540 -15.50 25.92 -44.88
C TRP A 540 -16.70 24.97 -44.73
N LYS A 541 -16.48 23.83 -44.05
CA LYS A 541 -17.51 22.84 -43.71
C LYS A 541 -17.64 22.74 -42.20
N SER A 542 -18.86 22.48 -41.71
CA SER A 542 -19.15 22.26 -40.28
C SER A 542 -18.36 21.10 -39.69
N ASP A 543 -18.07 20.09 -40.50
CA ASP A 543 -17.46 18.83 -40.08
C ASP A 543 -15.97 18.98 -39.78
N MET A 544 -15.37 20.12 -40.14
CA MET A 544 -13.98 20.45 -39.79
C MET A 544 -13.81 20.81 -38.31
N ILE A 545 -14.90 21.14 -37.60
CA ILE A 545 -14.88 21.32 -36.15
C ILE A 545 -15.12 19.95 -35.52
N GLY A 546 -14.04 19.39 -34.96
CA GLY A 546 -14.08 18.17 -34.14
C GLY A 546 -14.85 18.35 -32.82
N GLY A 547 -15.08 17.25 -32.11
CA GLY A 547 -15.86 17.24 -30.87
C GLY A 547 -17.37 17.06 -31.07
N GLY A 548 -18.14 17.30 -30.01
CA GLY A 548 -19.61 17.12 -29.99
C GLY A 548 -20.06 15.78 -29.40
N ARG A 549 -21.32 15.42 -29.65
CA ARG A 549 -21.96 14.23 -29.05
C ARG A 549 -21.24 12.92 -29.39
N ASP A 550 -20.81 12.78 -30.64
CA ASP A 550 -20.17 11.54 -31.12
C ASP A 550 -18.77 11.35 -30.54
N ALA A 551 -18.03 12.44 -30.30
CA ALA A 551 -16.73 12.38 -29.64
C ALA A 551 -16.87 11.91 -28.18
N VAL A 552 -17.84 12.46 -27.43
CA VAL A 552 -18.11 12.03 -26.04
C VAL A 552 -18.56 10.57 -26.01
N LYS A 553 -19.48 10.17 -26.90
CA LYS A 553 -19.93 8.77 -27.00
C LYS A 553 -18.80 7.82 -27.36
N SER A 554 -17.89 8.22 -28.25
CA SER A 554 -16.72 7.42 -28.62
C SER A 554 -15.75 7.26 -27.45
N MET A 555 -15.49 8.33 -26.68
CA MET A 555 -14.64 8.25 -25.49
C MET A 555 -15.27 7.41 -24.38
N MET A 556 -16.59 7.55 -24.16
CA MET A 556 -17.33 6.83 -23.11
C MET A 556 -17.83 5.45 -23.55
N HIS A 557 -17.57 5.03 -24.78
CA HIS A 557 -18.08 3.78 -25.34
C HIS A 557 -17.76 2.55 -24.47
N PRO A 558 -16.53 2.37 -23.95
CA PRO A 558 -16.21 1.23 -23.10
C PRO A 558 -17.01 1.21 -21.80
N ILE A 559 -17.25 2.37 -21.19
CA ILE A 559 -18.07 2.46 -19.97
C ILE A 559 -19.53 2.15 -20.31
N LEU A 560 -20.07 2.68 -21.41
CA LEU A 560 -21.43 2.36 -21.84
C LEU A 560 -21.60 0.84 -22.03
N GLN A 561 -20.63 0.17 -22.64
CA GLN A 561 -20.63 -1.30 -22.74
C GLN A 561 -20.56 -2.00 -21.37
N ALA A 562 -19.76 -1.46 -20.44
CA ALA A 562 -19.65 -2.02 -19.09
C ALA A 562 -20.94 -1.86 -18.28
N ILE A 563 -21.62 -0.71 -18.42
CA ILE A 563 -22.92 -0.43 -17.81
C ILE A 563 -23.99 -1.36 -18.37
N THR A 564 -24.08 -1.50 -19.71
CA THR A 564 -25.07 -2.38 -20.33
C THR A 564 -24.85 -3.83 -19.94
N LYS A 565 -23.59 -4.28 -19.84
CA LYS A 565 -23.25 -5.61 -19.31
C LYS A 565 -23.68 -5.78 -17.86
N ALA A 566 -23.34 -4.83 -16.98
CA ALA A 566 -23.73 -4.88 -15.57
C ALA A 566 -25.26 -4.93 -15.39
N GLN A 567 -26.01 -4.13 -16.16
CA GLN A 567 -27.46 -4.13 -16.15
C GLN A 567 -28.05 -5.45 -16.70
N ALA A 568 -27.45 -6.01 -17.75
CA ALA A 568 -27.88 -7.29 -18.32
C ALA A 568 -27.64 -8.45 -17.33
N ASP A 569 -26.47 -8.51 -16.71
CA ASP A 569 -26.13 -9.53 -15.72
C ASP A 569 -27.00 -9.41 -14.46
N TYR A 570 -27.30 -8.19 -14.00
CA TYR A 570 -28.27 -7.94 -12.94
C TYR A 570 -29.69 -8.40 -13.32
N GLY A 571 -30.15 -8.09 -14.53
CA GLY A 571 -31.45 -8.51 -15.03
C GLY A 571 -31.58 -10.03 -15.17
N MET A 572 -30.51 -10.71 -15.62
CA MET A 572 -30.45 -12.17 -15.66
C MET A 572 -30.50 -12.77 -14.25
N ALA A 573 -29.77 -12.21 -13.29
CA ALA A 573 -29.77 -12.67 -11.91
C ALA A 573 -31.15 -12.51 -11.26
N LEU A 574 -31.80 -11.35 -11.43
CA LEU A 574 -33.15 -11.08 -10.93
C LEU A 574 -34.18 -12.05 -11.54
N ALA A 575 -34.06 -12.34 -12.83
CA ALA A 575 -34.92 -13.33 -13.49
C ALA A 575 -34.67 -14.76 -12.99
N ALA A 576 -33.42 -15.12 -12.67
CA ALA A 576 -33.07 -16.42 -12.10
C ALA A 576 -33.55 -16.59 -10.65
N GLU A 577 -33.58 -15.52 -9.86
CA GLU A 577 -34.07 -15.50 -8.48
C GLU A 577 -35.61 -15.46 -8.37
N GLY A 578 -36.33 -15.33 -9.49
CA GLY A 578 -37.78 -15.49 -9.53
C GLY A 578 -38.59 -14.28 -9.07
N ALA A 579 -38.00 -13.08 -9.05
CA ALA A 579 -38.75 -11.85 -8.80
C ALA A 579 -39.51 -11.43 -10.06
N GLN A 580 -40.71 -12.00 -10.27
CA GLN A 580 -41.77 -11.30 -10.99
C GLN A 580 -42.09 -10.03 -10.20
N VAL A 581 -41.42 -8.93 -10.53
CA VAL A 581 -41.89 -7.61 -10.17
C VAL A 581 -43.19 -7.43 -10.95
N SER A 582 -44.32 -7.59 -10.25
CA SER A 582 -45.62 -7.16 -10.72
C SER A 582 -45.50 -5.69 -11.11
N ILE A 583 -45.60 -5.44 -12.41
CA ILE A 583 -45.82 -4.13 -12.98
C ILE A 583 -47.29 -3.81 -12.67
N ASP A 584 -47.53 -2.84 -11.80
CA ASP A 584 -48.72 -1.99 -11.79
C ASP A 584 -48.28 -0.52 -11.66
#